data_AF-A0A7Y7TG42-F1
#
_entry.id   AF-A0A7Y7TG42-F1
#
_cell.length_a   1.000
_cell.length_b   1.000
_cell.length_c   1.000
_cell.angle_alpha   90.00
_cell.angle_beta   90.00
_cell.angle_gamma   90.00
#
_symmetry.space_group_name_H-M   'P 1'
#
loop_
_entity.id
_entity.type
_entity.pdbx_description
1 polymer ?
#
loop_
_entity_poly.entity_id
_entity_poly.type
_entity_poly.pdbx_seq_one_letter_code
_entity_poly.pdbx_strand_id
1 'polypeptide(L)'
;MAFTFFMRDQPTLEYAADHMIPYASGRSRIKIWDAGSALGQETYTIAMIFAEKMNHFGYKNLRIDATDYDSANNFGDVVKAAVYPDEELQRTPAELRAKYFEKADQTGHSRVVELLRSRVNFQYHDLLSYKPVGEDYCLIVCKNVMLHFQYPERVEVFKMFHRALAPGGYLANENTQKLPQEVAHLFTQVVPDAQLYKKVGG
;
A
#
# COMPACT_ATOMS: atom_id res chain seq x y z
N MET A 1 17.54 8.07 1.29
CA MET A 1 16.17 8.46 0.90
C MET A 1 15.60 7.35 0.04
N ALA A 2 14.50 6.72 0.46
CA ALA A 2 13.83 5.73 -0.36
C ALA A 2 13.24 6.42 -1.60
N PHE A 3 13.49 5.88 -2.80
CA PHE A 3 12.98 6.44 -4.05
C PHE A 3 11.62 5.82 -4.38
N THR A 4 10.57 6.63 -4.51
CA THR A 4 9.23 6.22 -4.93
C THR A 4 8.59 7.29 -5.83
N PHE A 5 7.55 6.93 -6.58
CA PHE A 5 6.80 7.84 -7.44
C PHE A 5 5.37 7.34 -7.64
N PHE A 6 4.46 8.23 -8.03
CA PHE A 6 3.06 7.87 -8.32
C PHE A 6 2.94 6.86 -9.46
N MET A 7 1.99 5.93 -9.35
CA MET A 7 1.75 4.88 -10.36
C MET A 7 2.92 3.89 -10.55
N ARG A 8 3.83 3.78 -9.58
CA ARG A 8 4.90 2.77 -9.61
C ARG A 8 4.34 1.36 -9.48
N ASP A 9 4.76 0.47 -10.39
CA ASP A 9 4.31 -0.93 -10.47
C ASP A 9 2.77 -1.05 -10.46
N GLN A 10 2.09 -0.12 -11.13
CA GLN A 10 0.63 -0.02 -11.18
C GLN A 10 -0.08 -1.35 -11.49
N PRO A 11 0.39 -2.21 -12.43
CA PRO A 11 -0.28 -3.49 -12.69
C PRO A 11 -0.42 -4.38 -11.45
N THR A 12 0.60 -4.44 -10.58
CA THR A 12 0.53 -5.24 -9.34
C THR A 12 -0.51 -4.66 -8.38
N LEU A 13 -0.60 -3.33 -8.28
CA LEU A 13 -1.60 -2.65 -7.44
C LEU A 13 -3.03 -2.84 -8.00
N GLU A 14 -3.19 -2.82 -9.32
CA GLU A 14 -4.48 -3.08 -9.97
C GLU A 14 -4.93 -4.52 -9.75
N TYR A 15 -4.06 -5.51 -9.95
CA TYR A 15 -4.37 -6.91 -9.65
C TYR A 15 -4.74 -7.09 -8.17
N ALA A 16 -4.04 -6.43 -7.25
CA ALA A 16 -4.36 -6.48 -5.83
C ALA A 16 -5.77 -5.93 -5.56
N ALA A 17 -6.16 -4.81 -6.18
CA ALA A 17 -7.50 -4.26 -6.05
C ALA A 17 -8.56 -5.19 -6.66
N ASP A 18 -8.32 -5.73 -7.86
CA ASP A 18 -9.28 -6.60 -8.56
C ASP A 18 -9.61 -7.88 -7.79
N HIS A 19 -8.66 -8.41 -7.02
CA HIS A 19 -8.87 -9.59 -6.19
C HIS A 19 -9.39 -9.24 -4.80
N MET A 20 -8.89 -8.17 -4.19
CA MET A 20 -9.28 -7.81 -2.83
C MET A 20 -10.70 -7.25 -2.76
N ILE A 21 -11.13 -6.43 -3.73
CA ILE A 21 -12.44 -5.77 -3.70
C ILE A 21 -13.61 -6.78 -3.60
N PRO A 22 -13.68 -7.84 -4.44
CA PRO A 22 -14.73 -8.85 -4.30
C PRO A 22 -14.65 -9.60 -2.97
N TYR A 23 -13.44 -9.91 -2.49
CA TYR A 23 -13.22 -10.57 -1.20
C TYR A 23 -13.66 -9.70 0.00
N ALA A 24 -13.47 -8.40 -0.10
CA ALA A 24 -13.83 -7.44 0.94
C ALA A 24 -15.29 -6.95 0.87
N SER A 25 -16.04 -7.39 -0.16
CA SER A 25 -17.44 -7.01 -0.34
C SER A 25 -18.28 -7.35 0.89
N GLY A 26 -19.11 -6.39 1.31
CA GLY A 26 -19.97 -6.54 2.49
C GLY A 26 -19.26 -6.36 3.85
N ARG A 27 -17.93 -6.21 3.90
CA ARG A 27 -17.23 -5.90 5.15
C ARG A 27 -17.54 -4.46 5.58
N SER A 28 -17.83 -4.28 6.86
CA SER A 28 -18.01 -2.96 7.48
C SER A 28 -16.70 -2.20 7.68
N ARG A 29 -15.56 -2.89 7.61
CA ARG A 29 -14.22 -2.33 7.71
C ARG A 29 -13.28 -3.04 6.74
N ILE A 30 -12.66 -2.28 5.85
CA ILE A 30 -11.68 -2.78 4.88
C ILE A 30 -10.34 -2.14 5.23
N LYS A 31 -9.37 -2.94 5.67
CA LYS A 31 -8.04 -2.45 6.04
C LYS A 31 -7.02 -2.84 4.97
N ILE A 32 -6.25 -1.87 4.53
CA ILE A 32 -5.02 -2.05 3.74
C ILE A 32 -3.84 -1.61 4.60
N TRP A 33 -2.75 -2.34 4.56
CA TRP A 33 -1.46 -1.87 5.08
C TRP A 33 -0.52 -1.64 3.90
N ASP A 34 -0.10 -0.40 3.69
CA ASP A 34 1.03 -0.06 2.83
C ASP A 34 2.29 0.01 3.71
N ALA A 35 3.17 -0.97 3.56
CA ALA A 35 4.32 -1.22 4.40
C ALA A 35 5.62 -0.81 3.69
N GLY A 36 6.20 0.30 4.13
CA GLY A 36 7.33 0.99 3.48
C GLY A 36 6.87 2.02 2.46
N SER A 37 5.95 2.89 2.88
CA SER A 37 5.24 3.85 2.02
C SER A 37 6.10 5.02 1.53
N ALA A 38 7.36 5.15 1.97
CA ALA A 38 8.30 6.20 1.64
C ALA A 38 7.77 7.62 1.93
N LEU A 39 7.27 8.36 0.94
CA LEU A 39 6.66 9.70 1.13
C LEU A 39 5.17 9.73 0.74
N GLY A 40 4.54 8.56 0.61
CA GLY A 40 3.09 8.39 0.41
C GLY A 40 2.61 8.35 -1.04
N GLN A 41 3.48 8.50 -2.04
CA GLN A 41 3.08 8.42 -3.45
C GLN A 41 2.46 7.05 -3.80
N GLU A 42 2.99 5.95 -3.24
CA GLU A 42 2.40 4.61 -3.37
C GLU A 42 1.04 4.53 -2.66
N THR A 43 0.96 5.02 -1.42
CA THR A 43 -0.27 5.03 -0.62
C THR A 43 -1.40 5.76 -1.33
N TYR A 44 -1.11 6.92 -1.90
CA TYR A 44 -2.11 7.69 -2.64
C TYR A 44 -2.42 7.08 -4.01
N THR A 45 -1.48 6.37 -4.63
CA THR A 45 -1.76 5.52 -5.81
C THR A 45 -2.74 4.41 -5.46
N ILE A 46 -2.55 3.71 -4.35
CA ILE A 46 -3.49 2.71 -3.83
C ILE A 46 -4.85 3.37 -3.58
N ALA A 47 -4.89 4.50 -2.87
CA ALA A 47 -6.13 5.20 -2.58
C ALA A 47 -6.90 5.59 -3.85
N MET A 48 -6.22 6.04 -4.90
CA MET A 48 -6.80 6.36 -6.21
C MET A 48 -7.38 5.11 -6.88
N ILE A 49 -6.60 4.03 -7.00
CA ILE A 49 -7.04 2.78 -7.64
C ILE A 49 -8.31 2.24 -6.97
N PHE A 50 -8.33 2.25 -5.63
CA PHE A 50 -9.50 1.79 -4.88
C PHE A 50 -10.69 2.73 -5.00
N ALA A 51 -10.48 4.04 -5.11
CA ALA A 51 -11.55 5.01 -5.34
C ALA A 51 -12.19 4.86 -6.73
N GLU A 52 -11.42 4.46 -7.74
CA GLU A 52 -11.93 4.20 -9.10
C GLU A 52 -12.75 2.91 -9.17
N LYS A 53 -12.35 1.88 -8.41
CA LYS A 53 -12.93 0.52 -8.53
C LYS A 53 -14.03 0.23 -7.50
N MET A 54 -14.04 0.90 -6.35
CA MET A 54 -15.07 0.71 -5.32
C MET A 54 -16.24 1.68 -5.50
N ASN A 55 -17.44 1.25 -5.12
CA ASN A 55 -18.55 2.19 -4.94
C ASN A 55 -18.31 3.09 -3.70
N HIS A 56 -19.07 4.19 -3.61
CA HIS A 56 -18.96 5.17 -2.53
C HIS A 56 -19.04 4.59 -1.13
N PHE A 57 -19.94 3.63 -0.88
CA PHE A 57 -20.12 3.04 0.44
C PHE A 57 -18.96 2.11 0.82
N GLY A 58 -18.47 1.30 -0.12
CA GLY A 58 -17.30 0.45 0.08
C GLY A 58 -16.05 1.28 0.35
N TYR A 59 -15.85 2.33 -0.44
CA TYR A 59 -14.69 3.22 -0.28
C TYR A 59 -14.72 3.97 1.07
N LYS A 60 -15.89 4.36 1.56
CA LYS A 60 -16.05 4.96 2.90
C LYS A 60 -15.65 4.02 4.05
N ASN A 61 -15.69 2.71 3.84
CA ASN A 61 -15.26 1.72 4.84
C ASN A 61 -13.77 1.38 4.72
N LEU A 62 -13.08 1.93 3.71
CA LEU A 62 -11.65 1.73 3.49
C LEU A 62 -10.84 2.53 4.52
N ARG A 63 -9.79 1.89 5.01
CA ARG A 63 -8.70 2.49 5.78
C ARG A 63 -7.38 1.95 5.27
N ILE A 64 -6.44 2.85 4.97
CA ILE A 64 -5.09 2.52 4.53
C ILE A 64 -4.14 2.96 5.62
N ASP A 65 -3.56 2.00 6.34
CA ASP A 65 -2.47 2.25 7.27
C ASP A 65 -1.17 2.31 6.45
N ALA A 66 -0.53 3.47 6.39
CA ALA A 66 0.71 3.72 5.66
C ALA A 66 1.86 3.84 6.66
N THR A 67 2.92 3.06 6.47
CA THR A 67 4.01 3.01 7.45
C THR A 67 5.38 3.07 6.84
N ASP A 68 6.31 3.72 7.53
CA ASP A 68 7.73 3.75 7.17
C ASP A 68 8.62 3.82 8.42
N TYR A 69 9.86 3.34 8.31
CA TYR A 69 10.86 3.45 9.38
C TYR A 69 11.39 4.88 9.50
N ASP A 70 11.37 5.62 8.38
CA ASP A 70 11.85 6.99 8.18
C ASP A 70 12.71 7.59 9.30
N SER A 71 14.03 7.41 9.18
CA SER A 71 15.01 8.00 10.08
C SER A 71 15.14 9.53 9.96
N ALA A 72 14.59 10.15 8.92
CA ALA A 72 14.62 11.59 8.70
C ALA A 72 13.43 12.33 9.33
N ASN A 73 12.45 11.60 9.91
CA ASN A 73 11.26 12.11 10.60
C ASN A 73 10.40 13.09 9.77
N ASN A 74 10.39 12.99 8.45
CA ASN A 74 9.58 13.86 7.58
C ASN A 74 8.45 13.12 6.85
N PHE A 75 8.46 11.78 6.85
CA PHE A 75 7.44 10.93 6.25
C PHE A 75 6.04 11.30 6.72
N GLY A 76 5.82 11.34 8.04
CA GLY A 76 4.51 11.61 8.60
C GLY A 76 3.97 12.98 8.19
N ASP A 77 4.83 13.99 8.17
CA ASP A 77 4.45 15.36 7.79
C ASP A 77 4.12 15.47 6.30
N VAL A 78 4.92 14.84 5.43
CA VAL A 78 4.68 14.85 3.98
C VAL A 78 3.41 14.08 3.64
N VAL A 79 3.20 12.89 4.19
CA VAL A 79 1.99 12.10 3.93
C VAL A 79 0.74 12.82 4.44
N LYS A 80 0.82 13.45 5.61
CA LYS A 80 -0.30 14.21 6.19
C LYS A 80 -0.62 15.47 5.39
N ALA A 81 0.40 16.22 4.95
CA ALA A 81 0.21 17.39 4.10
C ALA A 81 -0.29 17.00 2.70
N ALA A 82 0.21 15.87 2.18
CA ALA A 82 -0.05 15.32 0.85
C ALA A 82 0.14 16.35 -0.27
N VAL A 83 1.13 17.23 -0.12
CA VAL A 83 1.51 18.25 -1.09
C VAL A 83 2.75 17.75 -1.82
N TYR A 84 2.66 17.67 -3.15
CA TYR A 84 3.72 17.15 -4.01
C TYR A 84 4.02 18.14 -5.13
N PRO A 85 5.28 18.25 -5.59
CA PRO A 85 5.62 19.02 -6.79
C PRO A 85 4.85 18.50 -8.00
N ASP A 86 4.38 19.40 -8.87
CA ASP A 86 3.63 19.02 -10.08
C ASP A 86 4.44 18.11 -11.02
N GLU A 87 5.77 18.22 -10.96
CA GLU A 87 6.73 17.38 -11.69
C GLU A 87 6.64 15.90 -11.30
N GLU A 88 6.44 15.58 -10.01
CA GLU A 88 6.27 14.21 -9.53
C GLU A 88 4.97 13.59 -10.04
N LEU A 89 3.99 14.42 -10.38
CA LEU A 89 2.68 13.98 -10.85
C LEU A 89 2.66 13.67 -12.35
N GLN A 90 3.70 13.99 -13.11
CA GLN A 90 3.70 13.84 -14.58
C GLN A 90 3.43 12.40 -15.05
N ARG A 91 3.77 11.40 -14.23
CA ARG A 91 3.50 9.97 -14.50
C ARG A 91 2.05 9.55 -14.21
N THR A 92 1.28 10.39 -13.53
CA THR A 92 -0.14 10.15 -13.25
C THR A 92 -0.98 10.55 -14.47
N PRO A 93 -1.87 9.67 -14.96
CA PRO A 93 -2.79 9.98 -16.05
C PRO A 93 -3.51 11.32 -15.84
N ALA A 94 -3.67 12.11 -16.89
CA ALA A 94 -4.22 13.48 -16.80
C ALA A 94 -5.63 13.51 -16.17
N GLU A 95 -6.45 12.51 -16.46
CA GLU A 95 -7.80 12.36 -15.89
C GLU A 95 -7.76 12.14 -14.37
N LEU A 96 -6.86 11.25 -13.91
CA LEU A 96 -6.66 11.01 -12.49
C LEU A 96 -6.06 12.22 -11.79
N ARG A 97 -5.14 12.94 -12.44
CA ARG A 97 -4.60 14.21 -11.93
C ARG A 97 -5.71 15.23 -11.71
N ALA A 98 -6.54 15.46 -12.72
CA ALA A 98 -7.64 16.41 -12.64
C ALA A 98 -8.68 16.05 -11.57
N LYS A 99 -8.86 14.75 -11.29
CA LYS A 99 -9.84 14.25 -10.32
C LYS A 99 -9.34 14.23 -8.88
N TYR A 100 -8.07 13.89 -8.68
CA TYR A 100 -7.53 13.55 -7.36
C TYR A 100 -6.48 14.52 -6.82
N PHE A 101 -6.17 15.57 -7.57
CA PHE A 101 -5.26 16.61 -7.14
C PHE A 101 -5.92 17.98 -7.27
N GLU A 102 -5.74 18.81 -6.26
CA GLU A 102 -6.16 20.21 -6.20
C GLU A 102 -4.93 21.11 -6.07
N LYS A 103 -5.07 22.39 -6.41
CA LYS A 103 -3.95 23.33 -6.25
C LYS A 103 -3.57 23.45 -4.78
N ALA A 104 -2.28 23.34 -4.48
CA ALA A 104 -1.77 23.66 -3.16
C ALA A 104 -1.55 25.17 -3.01
N ASP A 105 -1.39 25.63 -1.77
CA ASP A 105 -1.05 27.03 -1.48
C ASP A 105 0.36 27.39 -1.99
N GLN A 106 1.23 26.38 -2.14
CA GLN A 106 2.58 26.52 -2.66
C GLN A 106 2.59 26.44 -4.19
N THR A 107 3.19 27.44 -4.85
CA THR A 107 3.33 27.47 -6.31
C THR A 107 4.05 26.24 -6.86
N GLY A 108 3.55 25.70 -7.98
CA GLY A 108 4.12 24.51 -8.64
C GLY A 108 3.90 23.21 -7.87
N HIS A 109 3.00 23.21 -6.89
CA HIS A 109 2.64 22.03 -6.12
C HIS A 109 1.13 21.80 -6.18
N SER A 110 0.78 20.53 -6.08
CA SER A 110 -0.59 20.07 -5.98
C SER A 110 -0.77 19.26 -4.71
N ARG A 111 -1.97 19.33 -4.14
CA ARG A 111 -2.38 18.60 -2.94
C ARG A 111 -3.31 17.47 -3.34
N VAL A 112 -3.18 16.31 -2.71
CA VAL A 112 -4.14 15.22 -2.87
C VAL A 112 -5.49 15.63 -2.26
N VAL A 113 -6.61 15.35 -2.93
CA VAL A 113 -7.95 15.72 -2.44
C VAL A 113 -8.32 15.04 -1.12
N GLU A 114 -9.15 15.71 -0.32
CA GLU A 114 -9.59 15.22 1.00
C GLU A 114 -10.25 13.83 0.95
N LEU A 115 -10.96 13.52 -0.14
CA LEU A 115 -11.59 12.21 -0.34
C LEU A 115 -10.58 11.06 -0.11
N LEU A 116 -9.37 11.18 -0.66
CA LEU A 116 -8.33 10.17 -0.51
C LEU A 116 -7.60 10.31 0.83
N ARG A 117 -7.23 11.54 1.21
CA ARG A 117 -6.50 11.82 2.47
C ARG A 117 -7.23 11.30 3.70
N SER A 118 -8.56 11.43 3.73
CA SER A 118 -9.40 10.97 4.84
C SER A 118 -9.38 9.44 5.05
N ARG A 119 -8.84 8.66 4.10
CA ARG A 119 -8.71 7.19 4.20
C ARG A 119 -7.32 6.75 4.64
N VAL A 120 -6.34 7.65 4.64
CA VAL A 120 -4.93 7.35 4.91
C VAL A 120 -4.60 7.68 6.36
N ASN A 121 -4.01 6.70 7.05
CA ASN A 121 -3.51 6.82 8.41
C ASN A 121 -2.02 6.50 8.40
N PHE A 122 -1.18 7.48 8.75
CA PHE A 122 0.26 7.28 8.78
C PHE A 122 0.73 6.86 10.18
N GLN A 123 1.78 6.02 10.23
CA GLN A 123 2.45 5.63 11.46
C GLN A 123 3.91 5.27 11.18
N TYR A 124 4.83 5.69 12.05
CA TYR A 124 6.20 5.19 12.01
C TYR A 124 6.25 3.73 12.45
N HIS A 125 6.91 2.89 11.66
CA HIS A 125 7.00 1.45 11.93
C HIS A 125 8.29 0.85 11.39
N ASP A 126 8.96 0.08 12.24
CA ASP A 126 10.09 -0.76 11.85
C ASP A 126 9.60 -2.18 11.54
N LEU A 127 9.73 -2.63 10.29
CA LEU A 127 9.41 -4.00 9.89
C LEU A 127 10.29 -5.04 10.59
N LEU A 128 11.52 -4.68 10.97
CA LEU A 128 12.44 -5.55 11.71
C LEU A 128 12.09 -5.67 13.20
N SER A 129 11.06 -4.95 13.68
CA SER A 129 10.44 -5.25 14.97
C SER A 129 9.65 -6.57 14.96
N TYR A 130 9.30 -7.08 13.77
CA TYR A 130 8.49 -8.28 13.53
C TYR A 130 7.10 -8.27 14.22
N LYS A 131 6.66 -7.09 14.67
CA LYS A 131 5.34 -6.84 15.26
C LYS A 131 4.49 -6.07 14.26
N PRO A 132 3.28 -6.54 13.91
CA PRO A 132 2.47 -5.82 12.96
C PRO A 132 1.86 -4.56 13.58
N VAL A 133 1.54 -3.55 12.76
CA VAL A 133 0.84 -2.32 13.22
C VAL A 133 -0.65 -2.54 13.51
N GLY A 134 -1.16 -3.73 13.18
CA GLY A 134 -2.50 -4.16 13.50
C GLY A 134 -2.79 -5.55 12.95
N GLU A 135 -4.07 -5.91 12.96
CA GLU A 135 -4.55 -7.21 12.49
C GLU A 135 -5.72 -7.05 11.50
N ASP A 136 -6.20 -8.17 10.96
CA ASP A 136 -7.32 -8.26 10.02
C ASP A 136 -7.17 -7.40 8.76
N TYR A 137 -5.95 -7.30 8.22
CA TYR A 137 -5.72 -6.65 6.94
C TYR A 137 -6.33 -7.47 5.79
N CYS A 138 -7.12 -6.82 4.95
CA CYS A 138 -7.64 -7.42 3.72
C CYS A 138 -6.56 -7.47 2.63
N LEU A 139 -5.67 -6.48 2.64
CA LEU A 139 -4.50 -6.40 1.76
C LEU A 139 -3.32 -5.84 2.55
N ILE A 140 -2.15 -6.45 2.38
CA ILE A 140 -0.86 -5.84 2.72
C ILE A 140 -0.11 -5.62 1.40
N VAL A 141 0.43 -4.42 1.21
CA VAL A 141 1.31 -4.06 0.11
C VAL A 141 2.68 -3.77 0.71
N CYS A 142 3.72 -4.42 0.22
CA CYS A 142 5.10 -4.13 0.61
C CYS A 142 5.96 -4.20 -0.65
N LYS A 143 6.22 -3.05 -1.28
CA LYS A 143 6.97 -3.00 -2.54
C LYS A 143 8.23 -2.15 -2.38
N ASN A 144 9.34 -2.69 -2.87
CA ASN A 144 10.66 -2.08 -2.94
C ASN A 144 11.30 -1.86 -1.56
N VAL A 145 11.00 -2.75 -0.62
CA VAL A 145 11.48 -2.72 0.77
C VAL A 145 12.27 -3.98 1.09
N MET A 146 11.77 -5.15 0.66
CA MET A 146 12.34 -6.45 1.04
C MET A 146 13.75 -6.64 0.49
N LEU A 147 14.07 -6.03 -0.65
CA LEU A 147 15.41 -6.01 -1.23
C LEU A 147 16.50 -5.46 -0.29
N HIS A 148 16.13 -4.66 0.72
CA HIS A 148 17.05 -4.10 1.71
C HIS A 148 17.33 -5.03 2.90
N PHE A 149 16.52 -6.07 3.10
CA PHE A 149 16.65 -7.00 4.22
C PHE A 149 17.47 -8.23 3.84
N GLN A 150 18.12 -8.85 4.81
CA GLN A 150 18.76 -10.15 4.68
C GLN A 150 17.70 -11.25 4.58
N TYR A 151 18.08 -12.40 4.00
CA TYR A 151 17.13 -13.50 3.79
C TYR A 151 16.40 -13.95 5.09
N PRO A 152 17.07 -14.14 6.24
CA PRO A 152 16.38 -14.53 7.48
C PRO A 152 15.39 -13.47 7.98
N GLU A 153 15.70 -12.19 7.79
CA GLU A 153 14.82 -11.07 8.17
C GLU A 153 13.56 -11.08 7.30
N ARG A 154 13.69 -11.27 5.98
CA ARG A 154 12.55 -11.39 5.06
C ARG A 154 11.60 -12.51 5.49
N VAL A 155 12.13 -13.67 5.89
CA VAL A 155 11.33 -14.79 6.40
C VAL A 155 10.44 -14.35 7.57
N GLU A 156 11.01 -13.64 8.54
CA GLU A 156 10.27 -13.17 9.72
C GLU A 156 9.26 -12.07 9.39
N VAL A 157 9.59 -11.15 8.48
CA VAL A 157 8.64 -10.13 8.01
C VAL A 157 7.46 -10.78 7.28
N PHE A 158 7.68 -11.76 6.39
CA PHE A 158 6.58 -12.45 5.72
C PHE A 158 5.71 -13.28 6.69
N LYS A 159 6.29 -13.88 7.73
CA LYS A 159 5.51 -14.52 8.81
C LYS A 159 4.66 -13.50 9.57
N MET A 160 5.21 -12.32 9.85
CA MET A 160 4.46 -11.22 10.47
C MET A 160 3.29 -10.77 9.58
N PHE A 161 3.51 -10.57 8.29
CA PHE A 161 2.45 -10.22 7.34
C PHE A 161 1.38 -11.30 7.27
N HIS A 162 1.77 -12.59 7.24
CA HIS A 162 0.80 -13.68 7.28
C HIS A 162 -0.10 -13.60 8.53
N ARG A 163 0.48 -13.38 9.72
CA ARG A 163 -0.31 -13.23 10.97
C ARG A 163 -1.25 -12.02 10.92
N ALA A 164 -0.80 -10.90 10.35
CA ALA A 164 -1.56 -9.65 10.29
C ALA A 164 -2.71 -9.67 9.26
N LEU A 165 -2.62 -10.53 8.26
CA LEU A 165 -3.67 -10.69 7.25
C LEU A 165 -4.91 -11.39 7.82
N ALA A 166 -6.08 -10.85 7.50
CA ALA A 166 -7.36 -11.51 7.70
C ALA A 166 -7.40 -12.86 6.96
N PRO A 167 -8.19 -13.85 7.43
CA PRO A 167 -8.38 -15.11 6.71
C PRO A 167 -8.83 -14.89 5.26
N GLY A 168 -8.03 -15.36 4.30
CA GLY A 168 -8.25 -15.16 2.87
C GLY A 168 -7.82 -13.81 2.31
N GLY A 169 -7.17 -12.96 3.11
CA GLY A 169 -6.57 -11.69 2.68
C GLY A 169 -5.37 -11.86 1.75
N TYR A 170 -4.91 -10.75 1.19
CA TYR A 170 -3.93 -10.72 0.11
C TYR A 170 -2.62 -10.01 0.49
N LEU A 171 -1.50 -10.47 -0.04
CA LEU A 171 -0.19 -9.83 0.05
C LEU A 171 0.29 -9.48 -1.36
N ALA A 172 0.56 -8.21 -1.61
CA ALA A 172 1.22 -7.74 -2.83
C ALA A 172 2.67 -7.35 -2.50
N ASN A 173 3.62 -7.96 -3.20
CA ASN A 173 5.06 -7.74 -3.03
C ASN A 173 5.70 -7.15 -4.30
N GLU A 174 6.95 -6.70 -4.19
CA GLU A 174 7.77 -6.28 -5.33
C GLU A 174 8.08 -7.42 -6.31
N ASN A 175 8.06 -7.14 -7.61
CA ASN A 175 8.26 -8.14 -8.65
C ASN A 175 9.66 -8.78 -8.65
N THR A 176 10.66 -8.11 -8.06
CA THR A 176 12.05 -8.57 -8.02
C THR A 176 12.32 -9.57 -6.90
N GLN A 177 11.41 -9.73 -5.93
CA GLN A 177 11.63 -10.56 -4.75
C GLN A 177 10.57 -11.65 -4.63
N LYS A 178 11.01 -12.89 -4.81
CA LYS A 178 10.17 -14.07 -4.52
C LYS A 178 10.00 -14.27 -3.02
N LEU A 179 8.91 -14.93 -2.64
CA LEU A 179 8.71 -15.40 -1.27
C LEU A 179 9.85 -16.37 -0.86
N PRO A 180 10.38 -16.25 0.37
CA PRO A 180 11.25 -17.27 0.94
C PRO A 180 10.57 -18.65 0.97
N GLN A 181 11.34 -19.71 0.76
CA GLN A 181 10.82 -21.08 0.70
C GLN A 181 10.11 -21.48 2.00
N GLU A 182 10.61 -21.02 3.15
CA GLU A 182 10.11 -21.28 4.49
C GLU A 182 8.69 -20.77 4.70
N VAL A 183 8.27 -19.74 3.96
CA VAL A 183 6.92 -19.15 4.05
C VAL A 183 6.05 -19.44 2.84
N ALA A 184 6.58 -20.11 1.80
CA ALA A 184 5.84 -20.36 0.57
C ALA A 184 4.53 -21.13 0.82
N HIS A 185 4.52 -22.06 1.78
CA HIS A 185 3.34 -22.84 2.16
C HIS A 185 2.22 -22.00 2.83
N LEU A 186 2.55 -20.79 3.30
CA LEU A 186 1.61 -19.88 3.95
C LEU A 186 0.81 -19.05 2.94
N PHE A 187 1.16 -19.12 1.66
CA PHE A 187 0.62 -18.26 0.62
C PHE A 187 0.36 -19.04 -0.67
N THR A 188 -0.65 -18.63 -1.44
CA THR A 188 -0.89 -19.13 -2.81
C THR A 188 -0.81 -17.97 -3.77
N GLN A 189 0.05 -18.06 -4.79
CA GLN A 189 0.13 -17.04 -5.83
C GLN A 189 -1.17 -17.05 -6.66
N VAL A 190 -1.77 -15.87 -6.86
CA VAL A 190 -3.09 -15.77 -7.52
C VAL A 190 -3.01 -15.33 -8.97
N VAL A 191 -1.92 -14.69 -9.38
CA VAL A 191 -1.65 -14.31 -10.78
C VAL A 191 -0.22 -14.67 -11.16
N PRO A 192 0.03 -15.16 -12.39
CA PRO A 192 1.37 -15.57 -12.81
C PRO A 192 2.33 -14.38 -12.98
N ASP A 193 1.81 -13.24 -13.42
CA ASP A 193 2.61 -12.09 -13.88
C ASP A 193 2.84 -11.03 -12.80
N ALA A 194 2.42 -11.29 -11.56
CA ALA A 194 2.63 -10.39 -10.44
C ALA A 194 2.91 -11.15 -9.15
N GLN A 195 3.65 -10.51 -8.24
CA GLN A 195 3.89 -11.02 -6.89
C GLN A 195 2.69 -10.73 -5.98
N LEU A 196 1.53 -11.29 -6.34
CA LEU A 196 0.29 -11.20 -5.56
C LEU A 196 -0.08 -12.58 -5.02
N TYR A 197 -0.32 -12.64 -3.72
CA TYR A 197 -0.48 -13.86 -2.96
C TYR A 197 -1.73 -13.79 -2.09
N LYS A 198 -2.41 -14.92 -1.94
CA LYS A 198 -3.52 -15.08 -0.98
C LYS A 198 -3.03 -15.86 0.24
N LYS A 199 -3.43 -15.43 1.44
CA LYS A 199 -3.17 -16.14 2.70
C LYS A 199 -3.75 -17.56 2.67
N VAL A 200 -2.94 -18.53 3.09
CA VAL A 200 -3.32 -19.94 3.33
C VAL A 200 -3.36 -20.20 4.83
N GLY A 201 -4.39 -20.91 5.30
CA GLY A 201 -4.59 -21.18 6.73
C GLY A 201 -5.24 -20.03 7.48
N GLY A 202 -6.09 -20.37 8.45
CA GLY A 202 -6.79 -19.46 9.35
C GLY A 202 -6.20 -19.53 10.75
#